data_AF-A0A7W1VDT5-F1
#
_entry.id   AF-A0A7W1VDT5-F1
#
_cell.length_a   1.000
_cell.length_b   1.000
_cell.length_c   1.000
_cell.angle_alpha   90.00
_cell.angle_beta   90.00
_cell.angle_gamma   90.00
#
_symmetry.space_group_name_H-M   'P 1'
#
loop_
_entity.id
_entity.type
_entity.pdbx_description
1 polymer ?
#
loop_
_entity_poly.entity_id
_entity_poly.type
_entity_poly.pdbx_seq_one_letter_code
_entity_poly.pdbx_strand_id
1 'polypeptide(L)'
;MGISAQKNFARTYPASKNVRLQLTNRTGTVTVEGWDKEEISISAFMEAPAANIEPRSLSGTIDINLVKDNQGRNEVGNVNFLIKVPFSSSVDIETRMGNLNVSNVRGGLVRAHISSEGDITLTNINADNVAAENVIGDIFFDGTIASSGNYRFTSTRGNINLRIPFNSSFRLIATAPSTRNISLGDFANSGMRFGDGRRVVGQNGDGSATISVTNQRGSISFIRR
;
A
#
# COMPACT_ATOMS: atom_id res chain seq x y z
N MET A 1 -4.51 -38.94 -5.82
CA MET A 1 -4.09 -37.52 -5.88
C MET A 1 -5.23 -36.73 -6.49
N GLY A 2 -6.10 -36.15 -5.65
CA GLY A 2 -7.23 -35.37 -6.13
C GLY A 2 -6.75 -34.00 -6.57
N ILE A 3 -7.05 -33.61 -7.80
CA ILE A 3 -6.80 -32.27 -8.32
C ILE A 3 -7.64 -31.32 -7.46
N SER A 4 -6.97 -30.55 -6.59
CA SER A 4 -7.56 -29.45 -5.85
C SER A 4 -8.16 -28.47 -6.86
N ALA A 5 -9.49 -28.49 -6.99
CA ALA A 5 -10.19 -27.61 -7.92
C ALA A 5 -10.11 -26.17 -7.41
N GLN A 6 -9.41 -25.33 -8.16
CA GLN A 6 -9.37 -23.88 -7.93
C GLN A 6 -10.77 -23.30 -8.09
N LYS A 7 -11.14 -22.37 -7.21
CA LYS A 7 -12.46 -21.73 -7.22
C LYS A 7 -12.32 -20.23 -7.52
N ASN A 8 -13.16 -19.74 -8.41
CA ASN A 8 -13.22 -18.31 -8.77
C ASN A 8 -14.40 -17.63 -8.07
N PHE A 9 -14.21 -16.35 -7.76
CA PHE A 9 -15.25 -15.43 -7.30
C PHE A 9 -15.23 -14.19 -8.18
N ALA A 10 -16.40 -13.66 -8.54
CA ALA A 10 -16.52 -12.39 -9.23
C ALA A 10 -17.81 -11.67 -8.80
N ARG A 11 -17.71 -10.38 -8.47
CA ARG A 11 -18.87 -9.49 -8.24
C ARG A 11 -18.52 -8.06 -8.61
N THR A 12 -19.52 -7.32 -9.07
CA THR A 12 -19.43 -5.89 -9.37
C THR A 12 -20.42 -5.12 -8.53
N TYR A 13 -20.01 -3.94 -8.04
CA TYR A 13 -20.83 -3.02 -7.26
C TYR A 13 -20.82 -1.65 -7.94
N PRO A 14 -21.99 -1.02 -8.17
CA PRO A 14 -22.03 0.38 -8.57
C PRO A 14 -21.30 1.25 -7.54
N ALA A 15 -20.52 2.20 -8.02
CA ALA A 15 -19.64 3.00 -7.17
C ALA A 15 -19.64 4.46 -7.63
N SER A 16 -20.12 5.36 -6.77
CA SER A 16 -19.90 6.79 -6.99
C SER A 16 -18.41 7.12 -7.06
N LYS A 17 -18.03 8.34 -7.46
CA LYS A 17 -16.61 8.70 -7.59
C LYS A 17 -15.80 8.60 -6.28
N ASN A 18 -16.40 8.61 -5.09
CA ASN A 18 -15.69 8.60 -3.81
C ASN A 18 -16.06 7.39 -2.94
N VAL A 19 -15.77 6.18 -3.42
CA VAL A 19 -15.96 4.95 -2.63
C VAL A 19 -14.73 4.62 -1.79
N ARG A 20 -14.94 3.85 -0.73
CA ARG A 20 -13.88 3.25 0.07
C ARG A 20 -13.85 1.74 -0.15
N LEU A 21 -12.70 1.20 -0.53
CA LEU A 21 -12.41 -0.22 -0.45
C LEU A 21 -11.70 -0.52 0.86
N GLN A 22 -12.28 -1.40 1.68
CA GLN A 22 -11.63 -1.99 2.84
C GLN A 22 -11.46 -3.48 2.61
N LEU A 23 -10.24 -3.99 2.74
CA LEU A 23 -9.96 -5.40 2.53
C LEU A 23 -9.01 -5.94 3.59
N THR A 24 -9.40 -7.03 4.25
CA THR A 24 -8.54 -7.84 5.12
C THR A 24 -8.37 -9.23 4.52
N ASN A 25 -7.16 -9.53 4.03
CA ASN A 25 -6.75 -10.85 3.56
C ASN A 25 -5.92 -11.60 4.62
N ARG A 26 -5.79 -12.92 4.46
CA ARG A 26 -4.92 -13.77 5.28
C ARG A 26 -3.64 -14.16 4.56
N THR A 27 -3.74 -14.59 3.30
CA THR A 27 -2.61 -14.99 2.46
C THR A 27 -2.95 -14.81 0.99
N GLY A 28 -1.93 -14.56 0.16
CA GLY A 28 -2.08 -14.37 -1.29
C GLY A 28 -1.90 -12.92 -1.70
N THR A 29 -1.93 -12.68 -3.00
CA THR A 29 -1.68 -11.35 -3.57
C THR A 29 -2.97 -10.54 -3.71
N VAL A 30 -2.96 -9.28 -3.29
CA VAL A 30 -4.06 -8.35 -3.54
C VAL A 30 -3.58 -7.31 -4.55
N THR A 31 -4.26 -7.23 -5.69
CA THR A 31 -4.02 -6.22 -6.72
C THR A 31 -5.22 -5.30 -6.82
N VAL A 32 -5.00 -3.99 -6.65
CA VAL A 32 -6.00 -2.94 -6.83
C VAL A 32 -5.57 -2.01 -7.96
N GLU A 33 -6.46 -1.80 -8.92
CA GLU A 33 -6.23 -0.95 -10.09
C GLU A 33 -7.31 0.14 -10.17
N GLY A 34 -6.89 1.39 -10.17
CA GLY A 34 -7.76 2.52 -10.50
C GLY A 34 -8.16 2.50 -11.97
N TRP A 35 -9.43 2.76 -12.27
CA TRP A 35 -9.96 2.84 -13.65
C TRP A 35 -11.00 3.95 -13.84
N ASP A 36 -11.45 4.12 -15.08
CA ASP A 36 -12.35 5.18 -15.55
C ASP A 36 -13.85 4.83 -15.43
N LYS A 37 -14.20 3.77 -14.68
CA LYS A 37 -15.59 3.35 -14.47
C LYS A 37 -16.09 3.68 -13.06
N GLU A 38 -17.38 3.99 -12.97
CA GLU A 38 -18.13 4.21 -11.74
C GLU A 38 -18.65 2.89 -11.14
N GLU A 39 -17.76 1.89 -11.06
CA GLU A 39 -18.05 0.59 -10.46
C GLU A 39 -16.80 0.03 -9.78
N ILE A 40 -17.01 -0.79 -8.73
CA ILE A 40 -15.96 -1.65 -8.17
C ILE A 40 -16.16 -3.04 -8.74
N SER A 41 -15.15 -3.57 -9.43
CA SER A 41 -15.13 -4.95 -9.93
C SER A 41 -14.18 -5.78 -9.06
N ILE A 42 -14.70 -6.77 -8.36
CA ILE A 42 -13.92 -7.69 -7.52
C ILE A 42 -13.87 -9.04 -8.21
N SER A 43 -12.66 -9.53 -8.45
CA SER A 43 -12.41 -10.92 -8.82
C SER A 43 -11.40 -11.53 -7.86
N ALA A 44 -11.58 -12.81 -7.57
CA ALA A 44 -10.66 -13.56 -6.73
C ALA A 44 -10.48 -14.99 -7.22
N PHE A 45 -9.25 -15.46 -7.11
CA PHE A 45 -8.88 -16.84 -7.34
C PHE A 45 -8.47 -17.47 -6.01
N MET A 46 -9.06 -18.62 -5.69
CA MET A 46 -8.87 -19.32 -4.42
C MET A 46 -8.26 -20.70 -4.64
N GLU A 47 -7.15 -20.95 -3.95
CA GLU A 47 -6.60 -22.29 -3.80
C GLU A 47 -7.44 -23.10 -2.80
N ALA A 48 -7.46 -24.42 -2.92
CA ALA A 48 -8.13 -25.25 -1.91
C ALA A 48 -7.31 -25.28 -0.60
N PRO A 49 -7.98 -25.33 0.56
CA PRO A 49 -9.43 -25.27 0.75
C PRO A 49 -10.00 -23.88 0.44
N ALA A 50 -11.00 -23.81 -0.45
CA ALA A 50 -11.50 -22.53 -0.95
C ALA A 50 -12.08 -21.67 0.17
N ALA A 51 -11.77 -20.37 0.17
CA ALA A 51 -12.30 -19.41 1.13
C ALA A 51 -13.79 -19.11 0.88
N ASN A 52 -14.48 -18.69 1.93
CA ASN A 52 -15.71 -17.93 1.83
C ASN A 52 -15.35 -16.46 1.60
N ILE A 53 -16.06 -15.81 0.68
CA ILE A 53 -15.88 -14.39 0.36
C ILE A 53 -17.27 -13.74 0.34
N GLU A 54 -17.50 -12.82 1.27
CA GLU A 54 -18.79 -12.12 1.41
C GLU A 54 -18.58 -10.60 1.48
N PRO A 55 -18.38 -9.93 0.33
CA PRO A 55 -18.21 -8.48 0.33
C PRO A 55 -19.50 -7.79 0.75
N ARG A 56 -19.37 -6.84 1.69
CA ARG A 56 -20.48 -6.05 2.24
C ARG A 56 -20.41 -4.63 1.70
N SER A 57 -21.50 -4.15 1.11
CA SER A 57 -21.63 -2.77 0.62
C SER A 57 -22.48 -1.97 1.60
N LEU A 58 -21.86 -0.99 2.25
CA LEU A 58 -22.49 -0.15 3.27
C LEU A 58 -22.04 1.30 3.06
N SER A 59 -22.98 2.19 2.75
CA SER A 59 -22.77 3.64 2.72
C SER A 59 -21.51 4.10 1.96
N GLY A 60 -21.32 3.61 0.73
CA GLY A 60 -20.16 3.98 -0.10
C GLY A 60 -18.85 3.26 0.27
N THR A 61 -18.89 2.31 1.19
CA THR A 61 -17.77 1.42 1.52
C THR A 61 -18.06 -0.01 1.05
N ILE A 62 -17.09 -0.63 0.39
CA ILE A 62 -17.06 -2.07 0.14
C ILE A 62 -16.06 -2.69 1.12
N ASP A 63 -16.56 -3.52 2.05
CA ASP A 63 -15.77 -4.25 3.04
C ASP A 63 -15.64 -5.72 2.66
N ILE A 64 -14.42 -6.23 2.56
CA ILE A 64 -14.09 -7.64 2.36
C ILE A 64 -13.23 -8.08 3.53
N ASN A 65 -13.70 -9.02 4.35
CA ASN A 65 -12.96 -9.45 5.53
C ASN A 65 -12.84 -10.97 5.57
N LEU A 66 -11.80 -11.52 4.93
CA LEU A 66 -11.61 -12.97 4.85
C LEU A 66 -11.40 -13.63 6.21
N VAL A 67 -10.84 -12.91 7.18
CA VAL A 67 -10.68 -13.42 8.55
C VAL A 67 -12.05 -13.64 9.18
N LYS A 68 -12.96 -12.67 9.04
CA LYS A 68 -14.34 -12.75 9.54
C LYS A 68 -15.18 -13.78 8.79
N ASP A 69 -15.13 -13.75 7.46
CA ASP A 69 -15.96 -14.60 6.59
C ASP A 69 -15.59 -16.10 6.72
N ASN A 70 -14.42 -16.42 7.28
CA ASN A 70 -13.92 -17.79 7.47
C ASN A 70 -13.67 -18.14 8.94
N GLN A 71 -14.31 -17.45 9.89
CA GLN A 71 -14.23 -17.82 11.30
C GLN A 71 -14.65 -19.27 11.53
N GLY A 72 -13.94 -19.96 12.44
CA GLY A 72 -14.18 -21.38 12.74
C GLY A 72 -13.64 -22.36 11.71
N ARG A 73 -13.00 -21.89 10.63
CA ARG A 73 -12.33 -22.77 9.65
C ARG A 73 -10.85 -22.93 10.00
N ASN A 74 -10.41 -24.17 10.15
CA ASN A 74 -9.02 -24.50 10.48
C ASN A 74 -8.05 -24.11 9.36
N GLU A 75 -8.45 -24.34 8.10
CA GLU A 75 -7.62 -24.10 6.92
C GLU A 75 -8.40 -23.38 5.83
N VAL A 76 -7.73 -22.40 5.22
CA VAL A 76 -8.20 -21.63 4.08
C VAL A 76 -6.98 -21.41 3.18
N GLY A 77 -7.10 -21.78 1.91
CA GLY A 77 -6.05 -21.59 0.91
C GLY A 77 -5.82 -20.12 0.58
N ASN A 78 -4.79 -19.85 -0.21
CA ASN A 78 -4.47 -18.49 -0.64
C ASN A 78 -5.61 -17.89 -1.46
N VAL A 79 -5.85 -16.59 -1.26
CA VAL A 79 -6.82 -15.83 -2.04
C VAL A 79 -6.09 -14.71 -2.77
N ASN A 80 -6.09 -14.79 -4.10
CA ASN A 80 -5.49 -13.78 -4.96
C ASN A 80 -6.59 -12.89 -5.52
N PHE A 81 -6.59 -11.62 -5.13
CA PHE A 81 -7.59 -10.63 -5.56
C PHE A 81 -7.07 -9.79 -6.73
N LEU A 82 -7.95 -9.55 -7.70
CA LEU A 82 -7.84 -8.45 -8.65
C LEU A 82 -9.10 -7.60 -8.51
N ILE A 83 -8.92 -6.37 -8.04
CA ILE A 83 -10.00 -5.42 -7.76
C ILE A 83 -9.78 -4.16 -8.58
N LYS A 84 -10.79 -3.74 -9.32
CA LYS A 84 -10.78 -2.45 -10.02
C LYS A 84 -11.68 -1.47 -9.30
N VAL A 85 -11.21 -0.24 -9.10
CA VAL A 85 -11.91 0.81 -8.34
C VAL A 85 -11.91 2.12 -9.14
N PRO A 86 -12.93 2.98 -9.04
CA PRO A 86 -12.87 4.32 -9.64
C PRO A 86 -11.60 5.05 -9.22
N PHE A 87 -10.97 5.82 -10.13
CA PHE A 87 -9.70 6.51 -9.81
C PHE A 87 -9.72 7.28 -8.48
N SER A 88 -10.80 7.97 -8.15
CA SER A 88 -10.92 8.80 -6.93
C SER A 88 -11.25 8.01 -5.65
N SER A 89 -11.18 6.68 -5.69
CA SER A 89 -11.47 5.83 -4.53
C SER A 89 -10.43 5.96 -3.42
N SER A 90 -10.89 5.80 -2.18
CA SER A 90 -10.00 5.53 -1.04
C SER A 90 -9.77 4.03 -0.90
N VAL A 91 -8.54 3.62 -0.64
CA VAL A 91 -8.14 2.22 -0.56
C VAL A 91 -7.46 1.95 0.78
N ASP A 92 -7.97 0.99 1.55
CA ASP A 92 -7.38 0.51 2.80
C ASP A 92 -7.32 -1.03 2.76
N ILE A 93 -6.11 -1.56 2.65
CA ILE A 93 -5.87 -2.98 2.46
C ILE A 93 -4.90 -3.48 3.50
N GLU A 94 -5.29 -4.56 4.15
CA GLU A 94 -4.47 -5.29 5.10
C GLU A 94 -4.37 -6.75 4.65
N THR A 95 -3.18 -7.32 4.73
CA THR A 95 -2.97 -8.77 4.62
C THR A 95 -2.01 -9.23 5.69
N ARG A 96 -2.09 -10.50 6.08
CA ARG A 96 -1.07 -11.08 6.97
C ARG A 96 0.19 -11.46 6.20
N MET A 97 0.04 -12.10 5.03
CA MET A 97 1.16 -12.54 4.21
C MET A 97 0.81 -12.46 2.71
N GLY A 98 1.81 -12.23 1.86
CA GLY A 98 1.65 -12.05 0.43
C GLY A 98 1.71 -10.58 0.01
N ASN A 99 1.63 -10.31 -1.29
CA ASN A 99 1.97 -9.00 -1.84
C ASN A 99 0.74 -8.09 -1.97
N LEU A 100 0.95 -6.79 -1.76
CA LEU A 100 -0.06 -5.75 -1.99
C LEU A 100 0.39 -4.86 -3.14
N ASN A 101 -0.37 -4.86 -4.23
CA ASN A 101 -0.12 -4.02 -5.40
C ASN A 101 -1.28 -3.04 -5.57
N VAL A 102 -1.02 -1.73 -5.50
CA VAL A 102 -2.04 -0.70 -5.72
C VAL A 102 -1.55 0.23 -6.82
N SER A 103 -2.38 0.46 -7.83
CA SER A 103 -2.01 1.28 -8.99
C SER A 103 -3.11 2.26 -9.39
N ASN A 104 -2.71 3.41 -9.93
CA ASN A 104 -3.59 4.41 -10.54
C ASN A 104 -4.68 5.00 -9.62
N VAL A 105 -4.48 4.96 -8.30
CA VAL A 105 -5.42 5.57 -7.34
C VAL A 105 -5.12 7.06 -7.18
N ARG A 106 -6.16 7.87 -7.29
CA ARG A 106 -6.17 9.35 -7.26
C ARG A 106 -7.15 9.92 -6.20
N GLY A 107 -7.44 9.14 -5.16
CA GLY A 107 -8.35 9.51 -4.07
C GLY A 107 -7.63 10.07 -2.83
N GLY A 108 -8.37 10.38 -1.77
CA GLY A 108 -7.81 11.02 -0.57
C GLY A 108 -6.94 10.12 0.33
N LEU A 109 -7.01 8.79 0.17
CA LEU A 109 -6.32 7.82 1.05
C LEU A 109 -5.89 6.57 0.30
N VAL A 110 -4.63 6.17 0.50
CA VAL A 110 -4.11 4.83 0.20
C VAL A 110 -3.39 4.28 1.42
N ARG A 111 -3.92 3.22 2.02
CA ARG A 111 -3.30 2.50 3.14
C ARG A 111 -3.08 1.04 2.74
N ALA A 112 -1.84 0.57 2.87
CA ALA A 112 -1.43 -0.80 2.60
C ALA A 112 -0.63 -1.34 3.79
N HIS A 113 -1.05 -2.45 4.37
CA HIS A 113 -0.43 -3.02 5.56
C HIS A 113 -0.25 -4.53 5.45
N ILE A 114 0.97 -5.01 5.70
CA ILE A 114 1.31 -6.42 5.76
C ILE A 114 1.85 -6.77 7.15
N SER A 115 1.12 -7.57 7.92
CA SER A 115 1.47 -7.83 9.33
C SER A 115 2.54 -8.91 9.55
N SER A 116 3.00 -9.62 8.51
CA SER A 116 4.06 -10.63 8.61
C SER A 116 5.11 -10.52 7.49
N GLU A 117 4.74 -10.87 6.25
CA GLU A 117 5.72 -10.94 5.15
C GLU A 117 5.07 -10.72 3.79
N GLY A 118 5.70 -9.86 2.99
CA GLY A 118 5.32 -9.57 1.62
C GLY A 118 5.71 -8.16 1.19
N ASP A 119 5.71 -7.95 -0.12
CA ASP A 119 6.09 -6.67 -0.71
C ASP A 119 4.86 -5.77 -0.88
N ILE A 120 5.07 -4.46 -0.72
CA ILE A 120 4.07 -3.44 -1.02
C ILE A 120 4.55 -2.62 -2.21
N THR A 121 3.78 -2.64 -3.29
CA THR A 121 4.06 -1.86 -4.50
C THR A 121 2.92 -0.89 -4.76
N LEU A 122 3.20 0.40 -4.65
CA LEU A 122 2.25 1.49 -4.90
C LEU A 122 2.72 2.27 -6.14
N THR A 123 1.95 2.25 -7.24
CA THR A 123 2.36 2.88 -8.50
C THR A 123 1.36 3.90 -9.03
N ASN A 124 1.90 5.00 -9.55
CA ASN A 124 1.12 6.07 -10.14
C ASN A 124 0.04 6.63 -9.18
N ILE A 125 0.40 6.77 -7.90
CA ILE A 125 -0.48 7.23 -6.83
C ILE A 125 -0.53 8.76 -6.81
N ASN A 126 -1.73 9.32 -6.70
CA ASN A 126 -1.97 10.74 -6.44
C ASN A 126 -2.98 10.89 -5.30
N ALA A 127 -2.48 10.80 -4.06
CA ALA A 127 -3.30 10.83 -2.86
C ALA A 127 -2.70 11.75 -1.80
N ASP A 128 -3.56 12.37 -0.99
CA ASP A 128 -3.16 13.27 0.09
C ASP A 128 -2.56 12.50 1.27
N ASN A 129 -3.08 11.30 1.54
CA ASN A 129 -2.64 10.46 2.65
C ASN A 129 -2.21 9.08 2.13
N VAL A 130 -0.94 8.75 2.31
CA VAL A 130 -0.40 7.44 1.93
C VAL A 130 0.30 6.80 3.13
N ALA A 131 -0.08 5.57 3.45
CA ALA A 131 0.58 4.77 4.46
C ALA A 131 0.91 3.38 3.91
N ALA A 132 2.18 2.99 3.94
CA ALA A 132 2.60 1.62 3.64
C ALA A 132 3.45 1.06 4.77
N GLU A 133 3.05 -0.11 5.28
CA GLU A 133 3.72 -0.74 6.42
C GLU A 133 3.85 -2.25 6.22
N ASN A 134 5.05 -2.78 6.39
CA ASN A 134 5.26 -4.23 6.46
C ASN A 134 6.27 -4.62 7.55
N VAL A 135 6.31 -5.90 7.89
CA VAL A 135 7.35 -6.44 8.79
C VAL A 135 8.55 -6.93 7.98
N ILE A 136 8.33 -7.81 7.00
CA ILE A 136 9.36 -8.32 6.09
C ILE A 136 8.91 -8.11 4.64
N GLY A 137 9.78 -7.55 3.81
CA GLY A 137 9.56 -7.31 2.39
C GLY A 137 9.90 -5.88 1.99
N ASP A 138 9.93 -5.62 0.70
CA ASP A 138 10.24 -4.31 0.15
C ASP A 138 8.97 -3.43 0.06
N ILE A 139 9.16 -2.12 0.19
CA ILE A 139 8.13 -1.12 -0.06
C ILE A 139 8.61 -0.25 -1.22
N PHE A 140 7.84 -0.24 -2.30
CA PHE A 140 8.03 0.65 -3.43
C PHE A 140 6.86 1.63 -3.55
N PHE A 141 7.17 2.91 -3.61
CA PHE A 141 6.19 3.97 -3.87
C PHE A 141 6.62 4.79 -5.09
N ASP A 142 5.75 4.89 -6.09
CA ASP A 142 5.81 5.85 -7.18
C ASP A 142 4.53 6.68 -7.18
N GLY A 143 4.64 7.96 -6.84
CA GLY A 143 3.50 8.85 -6.75
C GLY A 143 3.86 10.32 -6.61
N THR A 144 2.84 11.17 -6.66
CA THR A 144 2.97 12.60 -6.39
C THR A 144 2.97 12.88 -4.90
N ILE A 145 3.54 14.03 -4.53
CA ILE A 145 3.49 14.58 -3.18
C ILE A 145 2.59 15.82 -3.22
N ALA A 146 1.39 15.69 -2.68
CA ALA A 146 0.39 16.75 -2.60
C ALA A 146 0.74 17.73 -1.47
N SER A 147 0.45 19.02 -1.70
CA SER A 147 0.54 20.04 -0.64
C SER A 147 -0.33 19.64 0.54
N SER A 148 0.16 19.83 1.76
CA SER A 148 -0.49 19.39 3.01
C SER A 148 -0.68 17.87 3.15
N GLY A 149 -0.13 17.08 2.24
CA GLY A 149 -0.20 15.63 2.27
C GLY A 149 0.67 15.00 3.38
N ASN A 150 0.29 13.79 3.77
CA ASN A 150 0.99 12.98 4.78
C ASN A 150 1.35 11.61 4.20
N TYR A 151 2.65 11.32 4.20
CA TYR A 151 3.21 10.10 3.62
C TYR A 151 4.00 9.35 4.70
N ARG A 152 3.61 8.11 4.99
CA ARG A 152 4.22 7.28 6.02
C ARG A 152 4.64 5.92 5.46
N PHE A 153 5.90 5.56 5.64
CA PHE A 153 6.46 4.30 5.17
C PHE A 153 7.24 3.63 6.30
N THR A 154 6.88 2.41 6.65
CA THR A 154 7.51 1.68 7.77
C THR A 154 7.84 0.25 7.37
N SER A 155 9.07 -0.19 7.60
CA SER A 155 9.47 -1.59 7.46
C SER A 155 10.38 -2.04 8.59
N THR A 156 10.30 -3.31 8.98
CA THR A 156 11.28 -3.90 9.91
C THR A 156 12.47 -4.52 9.16
N ARG A 157 12.25 -5.15 8.00
CA ARG A 157 13.31 -5.73 7.18
C ARG A 157 12.92 -5.71 5.69
N GLY A 158 13.79 -5.12 4.88
CA GLY A 158 13.58 -4.94 3.44
C GLY A 158 14.12 -3.58 3.01
N ASN A 159 13.77 -3.12 1.82
CA ASN A 159 14.14 -1.82 1.30
C ASN A 159 12.91 -0.94 1.10
N ILE A 160 13.04 0.35 1.40
CA ILE A 160 12.00 1.33 1.11
C ILE A 160 12.52 2.23 -0.01
N ASN A 161 11.87 2.18 -1.17
CA ASN A 161 12.22 2.96 -2.35
C ASN A 161 11.07 3.93 -2.67
N LEU A 162 11.36 5.22 -2.63
CA LEU A 162 10.39 6.29 -2.85
C LEU A 162 10.76 7.07 -4.12
N ARG A 163 9.99 6.87 -5.19
CA ARG A 163 10.11 7.58 -6.46
C ARG A 163 9.10 8.72 -6.51
N ILE A 164 9.59 9.97 -6.44
CA ILE A 164 8.75 11.17 -6.36
C ILE A 164 9.22 12.28 -7.32
N PRO A 165 8.35 13.21 -7.74
CA PRO A 165 8.76 14.35 -8.58
C PRO A 165 9.84 15.20 -7.92
N PHE A 166 10.85 15.64 -8.69
CA PHE A 166 11.96 16.46 -8.18
C PHE A 166 11.52 17.78 -7.53
N ASN A 167 10.44 18.38 -8.05
CA ASN A 167 9.85 19.62 -7.55
C ASN A 167 8.89 19.41 -6.36
N SER A 168 8.80 18.21 -5.80
CA SER A 168 7.96 17.92 -4.64
C SER A 168 8.41 18.72 -3.42
N SER A 169 7.47 19.31 -2.70
CA SER A 169 7.78 20.09 -1.50
C SER A 169 7.34 19.36 -0.23
N PHE A 170 8.28 19.09 0.68
CA PHE A 170 8.01 18.26 1.86
C PHE A 170 9.01 18.48 2.99
N ARG A 171 8.54 18.26 4.21
CA ARG A 171 9.39 18.00 5.39
C ARG A 171 9.68 16.51 5.48
N LEU A 172 10.93 16.16 5.74
CA LEU A 172 11.41 14.79 5.82
C LEU A 172 11.78 14.41 7.25
N ILE A 173 11.34 13.22 7.67
CA ILE A 173 11.90 12.49 8.80
C ILE A 173 12.17 11.06 8.33
N ALA A 174 13.41 10.75 7.96
CA ALA A 174 13.84 9.40 7.59
C ALA A 174 14.72 8.80 8.71
N THR A 175 14.47 7.54 9.09
CA THR A 175 15.18 6.87 10.18
C THR A 175 15.55 5.44 9.78
N ALA A 176 16.84 5.11 9.82
CA ALA A 176 17.44 3.80 9.56
C ALA A 176 18.35 3.38 10.74
N PRO A 177 17.77 2.96 11.89
CA PRO A 177 18.51 2.81 13.16
C PRO A 177 19.68 1.82 13.11
N SER A 178 19.50 0.70 12.40
CA SER A 178 20.50 -0.38 12.42
C SER A 178 21.52 -0.27 11.29
N THR A 179 21.15 0.33 10.15
CA THR A 179 21.95 0.27 8.91
C THR A 179 22.62 1.59 8.56
N ARG A 180 22.12 2.74 9.04
CA ARG A 180 22.55 4.08 8.58
C ARG A 180 22.45 4.26 7.07
N ASN A 181 21.58 3.50 6.42
CA ASN A 181 21.50 3.45 4.96
C ASN A 181 20.31 4.27 4.47
N ILE A 182 20.53 5.57 4.34
CA ILE A 182 19.57 6.54 3.81
C ILE A 182 20.23 7.25 2.64
N SER A 183 19.70 7.05 1.44
CA SER A 183 20.10 7.75 0.22
C SER A 183 19.00 8.70 -0.22
N LEU A 184 19.31 10.00 -0.32
CA LEU A 184 18.35 11.01 -0.77
C LEU A 184 18.41 11.27 -2.28
N GLY A 185 19.43 10.74 -2.99
CA GLY A 185 19.64 11.03 -4.41
C GLY A 185 19.61 12.54 -4.70
N ASP A 186 18.85 12.91 -5.73
CA ASP A 186 18.64 14.31 -6.16
C ASP A 186 17.98 15.20 -5.09
N PHE A 187 17.39 14.63 -4.04
CA PHE A 187 16.75 15.38 -2.96
C PHE A 187 17.72 15.78 -1.83
N ALA A 188 19.00 15.41 -1.92
CA ALA A 188 20.03 15.89 -1.02
C ALA A 188 20.29 17.39 -1.26
N ASN A 189 20.03 18.23 -0.26
CA ASN A 189 20.24 19.68 -0.33
C ASN A 189 20.63 20.26 1.04
N SER A 190 20.96 21.55 1.11
CA SER A 190 21.38 22.23 2.35
C SER A 190 20.32 22.29 3.45
N GLY A 191 19.05 22.07 3.11
CA GLY A 191 17.93 21.93 4.03
C GLY A 191 17.83 20.54 4.68
N MET A 192 18.64 19.56 4.25
CA MET A 192 18.68 18.22 4.81
C MET A 192 19.82 18.10 5.82
N ARG A 193 19.50 17.66 7.04
CA ARG A 193 20.47 17.43 8.11
C ARG A 193 20.56 15.95 8.41
N PHE A 194 21.73 15.40 8.17
CA PHE A 194 22.08 14.05 8.60
C PHE A 194 22.53 14.11 10.05
N GLY A 195 21.92 13.30 10.92
CA GLY A 195 22.40 13.09 12.27
C GLY A 195 23.65 12.21 12.28
N ASP A 196 23.66 11.17 13.11
CA ASP A 196 24.71 10.15 13.18
C ASP A 196 24.67 9.12 12.01
N GLY A 197 24.10 9.52 10.87
CA GLY A 197 23.79 8.66 9.72
C GLY A 197 22.54 7.79 9.89
N ARG A 198 21.97 7.65 11.10
CA ARG A 198 20.74 6.87 11.32
C ARG A 198 19.48 7.65 11.06
N ARG A 199 19.57 8.98 10.98
CA ARG A 199 18.41 9.85 10.87
C ARG A 199 18.72 11.01 9.94
N VAL A 200 17.76 11.33 9.07
CA VAL A 200 17.73 12.55 8.28
C VAL A 200 16.48 13.34 8.67
N VAL A 201 16.66 14.61 8.98
CA VAL A 201 15.55 15.56 9.16
C VAL A 201 15.83 16.77 8.29
N GLY A 202 14.81 17.28 7.61
CA GLY A 202 14.99 18.45 6.78
C GLY A 202 13.75 18.80 5.97
N GLN A 203 13.98 19.63 4.95
CA GLN A 203 12.93 20.13 4.09
C GLN A 203 13.45 20.23 2.65
N ASN A 204 12.59 19.87 1.70
CA ASN A 204 12.72 20.20 0.27
C ASN A 204 11.61 21.17 -0.11
N GLY A 205 11.92 22.22 -0.87
CA GLY A 205 10.96 23.28 -1.21
C GLY A 205 10.45 24.05 0.01
N ASP A 206 9.17 24.42 -0.01
CA ASP A 206 8.45 25.11 1.09
C ASP A 206 8.00 24.20 2.26
N GLY A 207 8.19 22.89 2.15
CA GLY A 207 7.83 21.95 3.22
C GLY A 207 6.33 21.72 3.39
N SER A 208 5.53 21.92 2.34
CA SER A 208 4.06 21.84 2.41
C SER A 208 3.52 20.43 2.72
N ALA A 209 4.21 19.36 2.33
CA ALA A 209 3.86 17.99 2.73
C ALA A 209 4.74 17.46 3.86
N THR A 210 4.41 16.30 4.42
CA THR A 210 5.27 15.57 5.37
C THR A 210 5.51 14.14 4.92
N ILE A 211 6.78 13.73 4.85
CA ILE A 211 7.20 12.36 4.58
C ILE A 211 7.92 11.82 5.80
N SER A 212 7.40 10.74 6.38
CA SER A 212 8.02 9.99 7.47
C SER A 212 8.35 8.57 7.01
N VAL A 213 9.62 8.20 7.11
CA VAL A 213 10.11 6.89 6.68
C VAL A 213 10.92 6.25 7.80
N THR A 214 10.61 5.01 8.15
CA THR A 214 11.39 4.23 9.10
C THR A 214 11.67 2.85 8.54
N ASN A 215 12.95 2.46 8.48
CA ASN A 215 13.35 1.12 8.13
C ASN A 215 14.32 0.57 9.18
N GLN A 216 13.89 -0.42 9.94
CA GLN A 216 14.71 -0.94 11.04
C GLN A 216 15.96 -1.65 10.52
N ARG A 217 15.83 -2.48 9.48
CA ARG A 217 16.93 -3.25 8.87
C ARG A 217 16.80 -3.27 7.35
N GLY A 218 17.39 -2.27 6.73
CA GLY A 218 17.64 -2.23 5.29
C GLY A 218 17.90 -0.80 4.83
N SER A 219 17.58 -0.49 3.58
CA SER A 219 17.84 0.82 2.99
C SER A 219 16.57 1.67 2.88
N ILE A 220 16.76 2.99 2.89
CA ILE A 220 15.78 3.98 2.47
C ILE A 220 16.40 4.73 1.30
N SER A 221 15.73 4.72 0.14
CA SER A 221 16.22 5.37 -1.07
C SER A 221 15.15 6.29 -1.66
N PHE A 222 15.52 7.54 -1.91
CA PHE A 222 14.72 8.47 -2.69
C PHE A 222 15.23 8.51 -4.13
N ILE A 223 14.30 8.45 -5.07
CA ILE A 223 14.57 8.37 -6.50
C ILE A 223 13.78 9.47 -7.19
N ARG A 224 14.43 10.22 -8.08
CA ARG A 224 13.73 11.20 -8.90
C ARG A 224 12.82 10.48 -9.90
N ARG A 225 11.56 10.90 -9.97
CA ARG A 225 10.61 10.43 -10.97
C ARG A 225 10.90 10.96 -12.36
#